data_AF-A0A6A2X0U2-F1
#
_entry.id   AF-A0A6A2X0U2-F1
#
_cell.length_a   1.000
_cell.length_b   1.000
_cell.length_c   1.000
_cell.angle_alpha   90.00
_cell.angle_beta   90.00
_cell.angle_gamma   90.00
#
_symmetry.space_group_name_H-M   'P 1'
#
loop_
_entity.id
_entity.type
_entity.pdbx_description
1 polymer ?
#
loop_
_entity_poly.entity_id
_entity_poly.type
_entity_poly.pdbx_seq_one_letter_code
_entity_poly.pdbx_strand_id
1 'polypeptide(L)'
;MVKEIEVFEKFGLSEEELLETFRRNPLFIRYSDEKLMITMDFLVNKMGFSSRVITKRTQLVQMSMEKKIVPRGLFALDLLSKGVINRINLQALLECSDRVFIDNFINHCRRAEASQLLKLYHEKLLKVQHL
;
A
#
# COMPACT_ATOMS: atom_id res chain seq x y z
N MET A 1 -13.43 -3.65 18.50
CA MET A 1 -12.60 -4.88 18.58
C MET A 1 -13.20 -6.04 17.79
N VAL A 2 -14.48 -6.38 17.97
CA VAL A 2 -15.11 -7.53 17.27
C VAL A 2 -15.12 -7.35 15.75
N LYS A 3 -15.39 -6.14 15.25
CA LYS A 3 -15.52 -5.91 13.80
C LYS A 3 -14.17 -5.82 13.07
N GLU A 4 -13.13 -5.30 13.72
CA GLU A 4 -11.78 -5.24 13.16
C GLU A 4 -11.16 -6.65 13.07
N ILE A 5 -11.50 -7.52 14.03
CA ILE A 5 -11.20 -8.96 13.97
C ILE A 5 -11.84 -9.58 12.73
N GLU A 6 -13.14 -9.35 12.50
CA GLU A 6 -13.84 -9.86 11.30
C GLU A 6 -13.20 -9.38 9.99
N VAL A 7 -12.67 -8.14 9.94
CA VAL A 7 -11.92 -7.67 8.76
C VAL A 7 -10.70 -8.54 8.54
N PHE A 8 -9.84 -8.69 9.54
CA PHE A 8 -8.59 -9.43 9.39
C PHE A 8 -8.80 -10.94 9.16
N GLU A 9 -9.86 -11.53 9.72
CA GLU A 9 -10.27 -12.91 9.42
C GLU A 9 -10.66 -13.09 7.94
N LYS A 10 -11.39 -12.13 7.34
CA LYS A 10 -11.69 -12.14 5.89
C LYS A 10 -10.43 -12.09 5.03
N PHE A 11 -9.34 -11.53 5.56
CA PHE A 11 -8.03 -11.52 4.93
C PHE A 11 -7.12 -12.67 5.40
N GLY A 12 -7.70 -13.72 6.00
CA GLY A 12 -7.04 -15.00 6.24
C GLY A 12 -6.07 -15.05 7.42
N LEU A 13 -6.16 -14.11 8.38
CA LEU A 13 -5.39 -14.24 9.62
C LEU A 13 -5.98 -15.32 10.53
N SER A 14 -5.12 -16.12 11.15
CA SER A 14 -5.54 -17.03 12.23
C SER A 14 -5.81 -16.25 13.54
N GLU A 15 -6.54 -16.86 14.47
CA GLU A 15 -6.78 -16.30 15.80
C GLU A 15 -5.46 -15.89 16.51
N GLU A 16 -4.43 -16.73 16.40
CA GLU A 16 -3.12 -16.49 16.98
C GLU A 16 -2.44 -15.25 16.35
N GLU A 17 -2.55 -15.09 15.03
CA GLU A 17 -2.04 -13.93 14.31
C GLU A 17 -2.82 -12.65 14.62
N LEU A 18 -4.12 -12.74 14.88
CA LEU A 18 -4.95 -11.62 15.32
C LEU A 18 -4.52 -11.17 16.72
N LEU A 19 -4.36 -12.10 17.66
CA LEU A 19 -3.88 -11.82 19.00
C LEU A 19 -2.47 -11.21 18.98
N GLU A 20 -1.57 -11.70 18.12
CA GLU A 20 -0.24 -11.11 17.92
C GLU A 20 -0.36 -9.69 17.34
N THR A 21 -1.23 -9.48 16.36
CA THR A 21 -1.48 -8.19 15.71
C THR A 21 -1.93 -7.15 16.71
N PHE A 22 -3.01 -7.39 17.47
CA PHE A 22 -3.54 -6.41 18.42
C PHE A 22 -2.61 -6.19 19.62
N ARG A 23 -1.86 -7.21 20.04
CA ARG A 23 -0.84 -7.05 21.10
C ARG A 23 0.29 -6.12 20.67
N ARG A 24 0.79 -6.25 19.43
CA ARG A 24 1.90 -5.43 18.92
C ARG A 24 1.45 -4.06 18.43
N ASN A 25 0.25 -4.01 17.88
CA ASN A 25 -0.27 -2.88 17.12
C ASN A 25 -1.70 -2.56 17.58
N PRO A 26 -1.90 -2.18 18.86
CA PRO A 26 -3.23 -1.92 19.39
C PRO A 26 -3.94 -0.77 18.68
N LEU A 27 -3.21 0.08 17.95
CA LEU A 27 -3.76 1.22 17.21
C LEU A 27 -4.75 0.84 16.10
N PHE A 28 -4.78 -0.42 15.64
CA PHE A 28 -5.77 -0.83 14.63
C PHE A 28 -7.22 -0.59 15.07
N ILE A 29 -7.50 -0.69 16.37
CA ILE A 29 -8.84 -0.44 16.95
C ILE A 29 -9.31 1.02 16.82
N ARG A 30 -8.44 1.93 16.38
CA ARG A 30 -8.77 3.35 16.22
C ARG A 30 -9.28 3.70 14.83
N TYR A 31 -9.17 2.79 13.87
CA TYR A 31 -9.62 3.02 12.49
C TYR A 31 -11.00 2.42 12.29
N SER A 32 -11.79 3.03 11.41
CA SER A 32 -13.07 2.45 11.01
C SER A 32 -12.85 1.15 10.24
N ASP A 33 -13.82 0.23 10.36
CA ASP A 33 -13.83 -1.03 9.61
C ASP A 33 -13.74 -0.79 8.10
N GLU A 34 -14.41 0.26 7.61
CA GLU A 34 -14.34 0.70 6.21
C GLU A 34 -12.91 1.06 5.79
N LYS A 35 -12.21 1.87 6.60
CA LYS A 35 -10.83 2.26 6.29
C LYS A 35 -9.89 1.06 6.30
N LEU A 36 -10.06 0.14 7.25
CA LEU A 36 -9.30 -1.10 7.30
C LEU A 36 -9.59 -1.97 6.07
N MET A 37 -10.86 -2.19 5.76
CA MET A 37 -11.30 -3.02 4.63
C MET A 37 -10.76 -2.51 3.30
N ILE A 38 -10.92 -1.21 3.00
CA ILE A 38 -10.44 -0.61 1.74
C ILE A 38 -8.91 -0.70 1.65
N THR A 39 -8.20 -0.46 2.75
CA THR A 39 -6.74 -0.55 2.78
C THR A 39 -6.26 -1.98 2.56
N MET A 40 -6.88 -2.95 3.26
CA MET A 40 -6.55 -4.36 3.15
C MET A 40 -6.91 -4.93 1.78
N ASP A 41 -8.07 -4.61 1.22
CA ASP A 41 -8.47 -5.05 -0.12
C ASP A 41 -7.47 -4.60 -1.19
N PHE A 42 -7.07 -3.32 -1.15
CA PHE A 42 -6.08 -2.83 -2.10
C PHE A 42 -4.70 -3.47 -1.89
N LEU A 43 -4.20 -3.56 -0.66
CA LEU A 43 -2.85 -4.07 -0.42
C LEU A 43 -2.74 -5.60 -0.57
N VAL A 44 -3.77 -6.34 -0.17
CA VAL A 44 -3.78 -7.80 -0.22
C VAL A 44 -4.29 -8.30 -1.57
N ASN A 45 -5.51 -7.95 -1.94
CA ASN A 45 -6.14 -8.51 -3.14
C ASN A 45 -5.61 -7.86 -4.42
N LYS A 46 -5.46 -6.53 -4.45
CA LYS A 46 -5.01 -5.83 -5.67
C LYS A 46 -3.49 -5.88 -5.85
N MET A 47 -2.72 -5.69 -4.78
CA MET A 47 -1.25 -5.61 -4.83
C MET A 47 -0.56 -6.95 -4.52
N GLY A 48 -1.26 -7.93 -3.96
CA GLY A 48 -0.73 -9.27 -3.68
C GLY A 48 0.15 -9.37 -2.43
N PHE A 49 0.12 -8.40 -1.51
CA PHE A 49 0.86 -8.52 -0.25
C PHE A 49 0.14 -9.46 0.73
N SER A 50 0.89 -10.22 1.52
CA SER A 50 0.28 -11.02 2.59
C SER A 50 -0.28 -10.12 3.70
N SER A 51 -1.44 -10.48 4.24
CA SER A 51 -2.08 -9.78 5.35
C SER A 51 -1.14 -9.58 6.55
N ARG A 52 -0.34 -10.60 6.90
CA ARG A 52 0.67 -10.56 7.98
C ARG A 52 1.73 -9.45 7.82
N VAL A 53 2.05 -9.07 6.58
CA VAL A 53 3.00 -7.98 6.30
C VAL A 53 2.34 -6.62 6.56
N ILE A 54 1.03 -6.50 6.31
CA ILE A 54 0.25 -5.28 6.51
C ILE A 54 -0.07 -5.09 8.00
N THR A 55 -0.49 -6.14 8.70
CA THR A 55 -0.83 -6.08 10.14
C THR A 55 0.37 -5.82 11.06
N LYS A 56 1.60 -5.92 10.54
CA LYS A 56 2.80 -5.47 11.26
C LYS A 56 3.04 -3.95 11.18
N ARG A 57 2.28 -3.22 10.34
CA ARG A 57 2.53 -1.82 9.98
C ARG A 57 1.26 -0.97 10.05
N THR A 58 0.86 -0.58 11.27
CA THR A 58 -0.32 0.27 11.49
C THR A 58 -0.27 1.59 10.74
N GLN A 59 0.93 2.15 10.49
CA GLN A 59 1.09 3.39 9.76
C GLN A 59 0.52 3.33 8.33
N LEU A 60 0.41 2.15 7.72
CA LEU A 60 -0.16 2.03 6.37
C LEU A 60 -1.63 2.45 6.34
N VAL A 61 -2.39 2.14 7.39
CA VAL A 61 -3.81 2.52 7.50
C VAL A 61 -3.98 4.02 7.73
N GLN A 62 -2.97 4.70 8.26
CA GLN A 62 -3.00 6.16 8.46
C GLN A 62 -2.81 6.94 7.16
N MET A 63 -2.22 6.33 6.14
CA MET A 63 -1.92 7.02 4.89
C MET A 63 -3.20 7.25 4.07
N SER A 64 -3.23 8.34 3.31
CA SER A 64 -4.34 8.59 2.36
C SER A 64 -4.31 7.55 1.24
N MET A 65 -5.49 6.96 0.97
CA MET A 65 -5.64 6.04 -0.15
C MET A 65 -5.40 6.79 -1.47
N GLU A 66 -6.01 7.96 -1.56
CA GLU A 66 -6.19 8.74 -2.78
C GLU A 66 -4.93 9.49 -3.18
N LYS A 67 -4.19 9.98 -2.19
CA LYS A 67 -2.97 10.78 -2.41
C LYS A 67 -1.70 9.95 -2.37
N LYS A 68 -1.73 8.73 -1.81
CA LYS A 68 -0.50 7.94 -1.59
C LYS A 68 -0.63 6.46 -1.95
N ILE A 69 -1.48 5.70 -1.28
CA ILE A 69 -1.47 4.24 -1.40
C ILE A 69 -1.83 3.79 -2.81
N VAL A 70 -2.97 4.25 -3.33
CA VAL A 70 -3.47 3.84 -4.64
C VAL A 70 -2.60 4.37 -5.77
N PRO A 71 -2.22 5.67 -5.84
CA PRO A 71 -1.38 6.16 -6.93
C PRO A 71 -0.04 5.45 -7.02
N ARG A 72 0.65 5.25 -5.89
CA ARG A 72 1.95 4.58 -5.87
C ARG A 72 1.82 3.08 -6.16
N GLY A 73 0.80 2.43 -5.61
CA GLY A 73 0.52 1.02 -5.88
C GLY A 73 0.27 0.74 -7.36
N LEU A 74 -0.65 1.48 -7.98
CA LEU A 74 -0.94 1.32 -9.41
C LEU A 74 0.26 1.66 -10.29
N PHE A 75 1.04 2.68 -9.93
CA PHE A 75 2.29 2.98 -10.63
C PHE A 75 3.28 1.81 -10.53
N ALA A 76 3.46 1.20 -9.36
CA ALA A 76 4.35 0.07 -9.19
C ALA A 76 3.87 -1.18 -9.94
N LEU A 77 2.57 -1.43 -10.03
CA LEU A 77 2.01 -2.52 -10.87
C LEU A 77 2.29 -2.29 -12.36
N ASP A 78 2.17 -1.06 -12.84
CA ASP A 78 2.55 -0.71 -14.23
C ASP A 78 4.05 -0.96 -14.47
N LEU A 79 4.92 -0.58 -13.53
CA LEU A 79 6.35 -0.86 -13.63
C LEU A 79 6.64 -2.37 -13.64
N LEU A 80 5.97 -3.13 -12.78
CA LEU A 80 6.14 -4.58 -12.67
C LEU A 80 5.71 -5.28 -13.97
N SER A 81 4.53 -4.94 -14.49
CA SER A 81 4.01 -5.51 -15.76
C SER A 81 4.86 -5.17 -16.98
N LYS A 82 5.54 -4.03 -16.98
CA LYS A 82 6.50 -3.62 -18.04
C LYS A 82 7.90 -4.20 -17.86
N GLY A 83 8.15 -4.99 -16.80
CA GLY A 83 9.48 -5.53 -16.47
C GLY A 83 10.50 -4.44 -16.10
N VAL A 84 10.04 -3.26 -15.67
CA VAL A 84 10.92 -2.18 -15.19
C VAL A 84 11.49 -2.54 -13.81
N ILE A 85 10.66 -3.15 -12.98
CA ILE A 85 11.04 -3.72 -11.68
C ILE A 85 10.69 -5.21 -11.67
N ASN A 86 11.40 -6.00 -10.86
CA ASN A 86 11.14 -7.43 -10.70
C ASN A 86 10.28 -7.77 -9.47
N ARG A 87 10.18 -6.85 -8.50
CA ARG A 87 9.37 -7.00 -7.29
C ARG A 87 9.01 -5.64 -6.72
N ILE A 88 7.90 -5.60 -5.96
CA ILE A 88 7.47 -4.39 -5.26
C ILE A 88 7.89 -4.50 -3.79
N ASN A 89 8.72 -3.58 -3.33
CA ASN A 89 9.05 -3.45 -1.90
C ASN A 89 8.05 -2.48 -1.25
N LEU A 90 7.20 -3.00 -0.37
CA LEU A 90 6.13 -2.23 0.29
C LEU A 90 6.64 -1.01 1.07
N GLN A 91 7.74 -1.17 1.81
CA GLN A 91 8.32 -0.11 2.63
C GLN A 91 8.89 1.01 1.74
N ALA A 92 9.68 0.65 0.74
CA ALA A 92 10.21 1.62 -0.23
C ALA A 92 9.09 2.31 -1.01
N LEU A 93 7.98 1.62 -1.26
CA LEU A 93 6.83 2.14 -1.98
C LEU A 93 6.04 3.16 -1.14
N LEU A 94 5.64 2.80 0.09
CA LEU A 94 4.63 3.56 0.86
C LEU A 94 5.21 4.28 2.08
N GLU A 95 6.26 3.77 2.68
CA GLU A 95 6.80 4.28 3.96
C GLU A 95 7.93 5.30 3.77
N CYS A 96 8.20 5.73 2.53
CA CYS A 96 9.13 6.82 2.24
C CYS A 96 8.39 8.15 1.97
N SER A 97 9.14 9.26 2.04
CA SER A 97 8.65 10.59 1.66
C SER A 97 8.39 10.69 0.14
N ASP A 98 7.64 11.69 -0.31
CA ASP A 98 7.43 11.92 -1.75
C ASP A 98 8.75 12.13 -2.48
N ARG A 99 9.66 12.93 -1.91
CA ARG A 99 10.99 13.15 -2.47
C ARG A 99 11.75 11.83 -2.68
N VAL A 100 11.80 10.98 -1.65
CA VAL A 100 12.52 9.70 -1.72
C VAL A 100 11.84 8.73 -2.69
N PHE A 101 10.51 8.74 -2.77
CA PHE A 101 9.77 7.94 -3.75
C PHE A 101 10.13 8.33 -5.18
N ILE A 102 10.04 9.62 -5.53
CA ILE A 102 10.38 10.12 -6.86
C ILE A 102 11.83 9.77 -7.20
N ASP A 103 12.75 9.98 -6.26
CA ASP A 103 14.15 9.73 -6.52
C ASP A 103 14.43 8.25 -6.81
N ASN A 104 13.87 7.34 -6.02
CA ASN A 104 14.09 5.91 -6.18
C ASN A 104 13.34 5.32 -7.39
N PHE A 105 12.06 5.64 -7.55
CA PHE A 105 11.17 4.97 -8.52
C PHE A 105 11.10 5.67 -9.87
N ILE A 106 11.57 6.90 -9.99
CA ILE A 106 11.47 7.69 -11.22
C ILE A 106 12.87 8.08 -11.70
N ASN A 107 13.67 8.76 -10.88
CA ASN A 107 14.96 9.27 -11.31
C ASN A 107 16.02 8.16 -11.45
N HIS A 108 16.10 7.26 -10.47
CA HIS A 108 17.10 6.20 -10.44
C HIS A 108 16.64 4.87 -11.04
N CYS A 109 15.33 4.63 -11.10
CA CYS A 109 14.76 3.40 -11.63
C CYS A 109 15.14 3.18 -13.10
N ARG A 110 14.89 4.18 -13.95
CA ARG A 110 15.35 4.23 -15.34
C ARG A 110 15.61 5.67 -15.75
N ARG A 111 16.84 6.13 -15.57
CA ARG A 111 17.21 7.55 -15.80
C ARG A 111 16.82 8.06 -17.20
N ALA A 112 16.95 7.23 -18.23
CA ALA A 112 16.57 7.59 -19.60
C ALA A 112 15.04 7.76 -19.80
N GLU A 113 14.22 7.16 -18.93
CA GLU A 113 12.76 7.19 -18.99
C GLU A 113 12.13 8.06 -17.89
N ALA A 114 12.93 8.81 -17.12
CA ALA A 114 12.47 9.51 -15.92
C ALA A 114 11.30 10.46 -16.20
N SER A 115 11.33 11.20 -17.31
CA SER A 115 10.26 12.10 -17.72
C SER A 115 8.94 11.35 -18.02
N GLN A 116 9.01 10.21 -18.69
CA GLN A 116 7.84 9.37 -18.99
C GLN A 116 7.29 8.74 -17.71
N LEU A 117 8.16 8.25 -16.82
CA LEU A 117 7.77 7.68 -15.54
C LEU A 117 7.10 8.72 -14.63
N LEU A 118 7.61 9.96 -14.61
CA LEU A 118 7.00 11.06 -13.87
C LEU A 118 5.59 11.38 -14.38
N LYS A 119 5.43 11.46 -15.71
CA LYS A 119 4.12 11.67 -16.33
C LYS A 119 3.14 10.54 -15.96
N LEU A 120 3.58 9.29 -16.06
CA LEU A 120 2.78 8.12 -15.68
C LEU A 120 2.35 8.18 -14.21
N TYR A 121 3.25 8.54 -13.29
CA TYR A 121 2.91 8.69 -11.88
C TYR A 121 1.87 9.80 -11.65
N HIS A 122 2.02 10.96 -12.28
CA HIS A 122 1.03 12.03 -12.20
C HIS A 122 -0.35 11.62 -12.74
N GLU A 123 -0.41 10.83 -13.82
CA GLU A 123 -1.67 10.28 -14.32
C GLU A 123 -2.37 9.39 -13.28
N LYS A 124 -1.62 8.59 -12.51
CA LYS A 124 -2.19 7.81 -11.41
C LYS A 124 -2.68 8.70 -10.27
N LEU A 125 -1.96 9.78 -9.96
CA LEU A 125 -2.34 10.72 -8.90
C LEU A 125 -3.66 11.43 -9.22
N LEU A 126 -3.88 11.81 -10.48
CA LEU A 126 -5.08 12.54 -10.91
C LEU A 126 -6.30 11.63 -11.06
N LYS A 127 -6.12 10.41 -11.59
CA LYS A 127 -7.24 9.46 -11.80
C LYS A 127 -7.90 9.02 -10.51
N VAL A 128 -7.16 8.98 -9.40
CA VAL A 128 -7.70 8.55 -8.11
C VAL A 128 -8.50 9.67 -7.42
N GLN A 129 -8.36 10.93 -7.83
CA GLN A 129 -9.14 12.05 -7.29
C GLN A 129 -10.59 12.09 -7.82
N HIS A 130 -10.95 11.19 -8.75
CA HIS A 130 -12.25 11.13 -9.41
C HIS A 130 -12.96 9.78 -9.24
N LEU A 131 -12.47 8.93 -8.32
CA LEU A 131 -13.15 7.73 -7.83
C LEU A 131 -13.90 8.07 -6.54
#